data_AF-A0A954EZD1-F1
#
_entry.id   AF-A0A954EZD1-F1
#
_cell.length_a   1.000
_cell.length_b   1.000
_cell.length_c   1.000
_cell.angle_alpha   90.00
_cell.angle_beta   90.00
_cell.angle_gamma   90.00
#
_symmetry.space_group_name_H-M   'P 1'
#
loop_
_entity.id
_entity.type
_entity.pdbx_description
1 polymer ?
#
loop_
_entity_poly.entity_id
_entity_poly.type
_entity_poly.pdbx_seq_one_letter_code
_entity_poly.pdbx_strand_id
1 'polypeptide(L)'
;MFFSTRRRRRYLDWNGLQMLETRVLLTEFAVTKAGYLSDGNVGEGEVTYPEAVVLANNNPGPDSIVFRNSSALFQSRDPLPQITDDVTINAGGKFMSFISIDGPAFDIAIGVTVRIENLAVQGTITSAGKLSLNSLSAHGIENSGELTIEHSFLTGSDAVGNEEPSVDGRGGALYSKSGSVTVHNSTISDSFGELAGGGVFLESGIGLIINSTIVNNRSRTFSGLQPGGGLFINSGADVTLHNTIVAGNAGAPSDIAGMLNPASSFNIIGDADAAGGLVDGMNGNIVGNGGVGVIPLSSILDPDLKDNGGATLTHALVAESPALNSGSIAVAKDADGNTLTTDQRGFRRVFGNGIDRGAFELQLLPNEIANDVASFNTSTGIWQIGLSNGDDFSDTRGPRWSTAVTWETFTGDVNHDGLTDLIGRQRENGNWWVAVNQGNGTFQTQSFLKWAPDAAANWQNVQVADVNGDGRDDIIGMTNGNWWGAISNGTRFVNQYLGKWQAAGWQAILSGDLNGDGNDDVFGFRPATGEWYAGLYTGSRFSFRLVETWESSVAWSNFQTG
;
A
#
# COMPACT_ATOMS: atom_id res chain seq x y z
N MET A 1 52.71 -47.04 20.01
CA MET A 1 52.16 -45.68 20.19
C MET A 1 51.31 -45.36 18.97
N PHE A 2 49.99 -45.46 19.11
CA PHE A 2 49.03 -45.26 18.01
C PHE A 2 48.65 -43.77 17.92
N PHE A 3 48.71 -43.21 16.70
CA PHE A 3 48.22 -41.87 16.39
C PHE A 3 46.68 -41.87 16.37
N SER A 4 46.06 -40.97 17.13
CA SER A 4 44.61 -40.72 17.13
C SER A 4 44.33 -39.36 16.48
N THR A 5 43.76 -39.39 15.27
CA THR A 5 43.22 -38.22 14.58
C THR A 5 41.79 -37.95 15.08
N ARG A 6 41.60 -36.90 15.88
CA ARG A 6 40.25 -36.39 16.21
C ARG A 6 39.67 -35.63 15.02
N ARG A 7 38.78 -36.26 14.25
CA ARG A 7 37.82 -35.56 13.38
C ARG A 7 36.76 -34.89 14.26
N ARG A 8 36.74 -33.56 14.32
CA ARG A 8 35.58 -32.81 14.83
C ARG A 8 34.48 -32.87 13.76
N ARG A 9 33.42 -33.67 13.98
CA ARG A 9 32.15 -33.50 13.26
C ARG A 9 31.52 -32.19 13.74
N ARG A 10 31.43 -31.21 12.86
CA ARG A 10 30.57 -30.05 13.05
C ARG A 10 29.14 -30.55 12.81
N TYR A 11 28.34 -30.69 13.86
CA TYR A 11 26.89 -30.83 13.71
C TYR A 11 26.40 -29.47 13.22
N LEU A 12 25.91 -29.42 11.97
CA LEU A 12 25.04 -28.32 11.56
C LEU A 12 23.72 -28.50 12.30
N ASP A 13 23.25 -27.42 12.89
CA ASP A 13 21.92 -27.30 13.48
C ASP A 13 20.89 -27.28 12.33
N TRP A 14 19.98 -28.26 12.31
CA TRP A 14 19.01 -28.50 11.23
C TRP A 14 17.66 -27.81 11.47
N ASN A 15 17.60 -26.81 12.36
CA ASN A 15 16.35 -26.12 12.71
C ASN A 15 16.10 -24.81 11.94
N GLY A 16 16.87 -24.51 10.88
CA GLY A 16 16.75 -23.25 10.13
C GLY A 16 16.93 -23.35 8.62
N LEU A 17 16.96 -24.56 8.05
CA LEU A 17 17.02 -24.77 6.60
C LEU A 17 15.68 -25.37 6.16
N GLN A 18 14.76 -24.54 5.66
CA GLN A 18 13.70 -25.05 4.79
C GLN A 18 14.40 -25.68 3.58
N MET A 19 14.10 -26.95 3.30
CA MET A 19 14.61 -27.61 2.10
C MET A 19 14.05 -26.89 0.87
N LEU A 20 14.90 -26.65 -0.13
CA LEU A 20 14.50 -26.06 -1.41
C LEU A 20 13.38 -26.87 -2.12
N GLU A 21 13.16 -28.11 -1.69
CA GLU A 21 12.25 -29.11 -2.26
C GLU A 21 10.76 -28.90 -1.91
N THR A 22 10.40 -27.89 -1.11
CA THR A 22 8.98 -27.50 -0.91
C THR A 22 8.58 -26.23 -1.65
N ARG A 23 9.49 -25.61 -2.45
CA ARG A 23 9.08 -24.54 -3.36
C ARG A 23 8.39 -25.16 -4.57
N VAL A 24 7.07 -25.20 -4.53
CA VAL A 24 6.27 -25.38 -5.74
C VAL A 24 6.66 -24.24 -6.68
N LEU A 25 7.23 -24.59 -7.83
CA LEU A 25 7.52 -23.59 -8.86
C LEU A 25 6.16 -23.21 -9.46
N LEU A 26 5.59 -22.08 -9.03
CA LEU A 26 4.35 -21.58 -9.61
C LEU A 26 4.58 -21.39 -11.11
N THR A 27 3.74 -22.02 -11.94
CA THR A 27 3.71 -21.65 -13.36
C THR A 27 3.05 -20.30 -13.46
N GLU A 28 3.70 -19.36 -14.14
CA GLU A 28 3.22 -17.99 -14.25
C GLU A 28 2.62 -17.74 -15.63
N PHE A 29 1.36 -17.31 -15.66
CA PHE A 29 0.62 -16.92 -16.85
C PHE A 29 0.45 -15.40 -16.86
N ALA A 30 1.17 -14.73 -17.76
CA ALA A 30 1.14 -13.28 -17.85
C ALA A 30 -0.02 -12.81 -18.74
N VAL A 31 -0.94 -12.02 -18.18
CA VAL A 31 -1.94 -11.29 -18.96
C VAL A 31 -1.24 -10.08 -19.58
N THR A 32 -1.11 -10.09 -20.90
CA THR A 32 -0.40 -9.06 -21.66
C THR A 32 -1.30 -8.31 -22.64
N LYS A 33 -2.51 -8.82 -22.89
CA LYS A 33 -3.45 -8.27 -23.86
C LYS A 33 -4.81 -8.01 -23.22
N ALA A 34 -5.38 -6.84 -23.50
CA ALA A 34 -6.80 -6.59 -23.25
C ALA A 34 -7.62 -7.39 -24.26
N GLY A 35 -8.50 -8.28 -23.78
CA GLY A 35 -9.31 -9.12 -24.66
C GLY A 35 -10.30 -9.98 -23.89
N TYR A 36 -11.34 -10.42 -24.60
CA TYR A 36 -12.63 -10.84 -24.00
C TYR A 36 -13.03 -12.27 -24.32
N LEU A 37 -12.38 -12.89 -25.31
CA LEU A 37 -12.63 -14.26 -25.73
C LEU A 37 -11.28 -14.96 -25.76
N SER A 38 -11.27 -16.27 -25.48
CA SER A 38 -10.14 -17.08 -25.91
C SER A 38 -10.06 -16.99 -27.43
N ASP A 39 -9.08 -16.25 -27.94
CA ASP A 39 -8.81 -16.15 -29.37
C ASP A 39 -7.98 -17.34 -29.87
N GLY A 40 -7.60 -18.23 -28.92
CA GLY A 40 -6.84 -19.44 -29.16
C GLY A 40 -5.36 -19.16 -29.36
N ASN A 41 -4.91 -17.93 -29.15
CA ASN A 41 -3.52 -17.51 -29.33
C ASN A 41 -2.79 -17.44 -27.99
N VAL A 42 -2.14 -18.54 -27.62
CA VAL A 42 -1.31 -18.63 -26.40
C VAL A 42 0.17 -18.30 -26.66
N GLY A 43 0.48 -17.60 -27.76
CA GLY A 43 1.85 -17.17 -28.09
C GLY A 43 2.37 -16.08 -27.15
N GLU A 44 3.70 -15.96 -27.02
CA GLU A 44 4.35 -14.90 -26.22
C GLU A 44 3.82 -13.52 -26.63
N GLY A 45 3.12 -12.84 -25.71
CA GLY A 45 2.66 -11.46 -25.85
C GLY A 45 1.17 -11.26 -26.12
N GLU A 46 0.36 -12.30 -26.35
CA GLU A 46 -1.07 -12.16 -26.69
C GLU A 46 -2.09 -12.71 -25.67
N VAL A 47 -1.66 -13.18 -24.50
CA VAL A 47 -2.56 -13.85 -23.53
C VAL A 47 -3.55 -12.87 -22.88
N THR A 48 -4.84 -13.20 -22.98
CA THR A 48 -5.96 -12.53 -22.30
C THR A 48 -6.24 -13.14 -20.91
N TYR A 49 -7.00 -12.45 -20.05
CA TYR A 49 -7.37 -12.99 -18.73
C TYR A 49 -8.14 -14.33 -18.82
N PRO A 50 -9.18 -14.49 -19.67
CA PRO A 50 -9.84 -15.79 -19.85
C PRO A 50 -8.87 -16.92 -20.24
N GLU A 51 -7.88 -16.62 -21.09
CA GLU A 51 -6.89 -17.60 -21.52
C GLU A 51 -5.91 -17.95 -20.39
N ALA A 52 -5.49 -16.97 -19.60
CA ALA A 52 -4.67 -17.22 -18.42
C ALA A 52 -5.40 -18.13 -17.42
N VAL A 53 -6.71 -17.93 -17.21
CA VAL A 53 -7.54 -18.83 -16.37
C VAL A 53 -7.64 -20.23 -16.98
N VAL A 54 -7.88 -20.36 -18.29
CA VAL A 54 -7.94 -21.68 -18.95
C VAL A 54 -6.58 -22.38 -18.91
N LEU A 55 -5.49 -21.65 -19.05
CA LEU A 55 -4.14 -22.19 -18.95
C LEU A 55 -3.85 -22.69 -17.53
N ALA A 56 -4.19 -21.90 -16.51
CA ALA A 56 -4.05 -22.30 -15.11
C ALA A 56 -4.91 -23.53 -14.78
N ASN A 57 -6.19 -23.52 -15.15
CA ASN A 57 -7.09 -24.67 -14.96
C ASN A 57 -6.59 -25.97 -15.60
N ASN A 58 -5.77 -25.89 -16.66
CA ASN A 58 -5.20 -27.04 -17.34
C ASN A 58 -3.78 -27.40 -16.86
N ASN A 59 -3.17 -26.61 -15.99
CA ASN A 59 -1.85 -26.85 -15.43
C ASN A 59 -1.95 -27.30 -13.96
N PRO A 60 -1.84 -28.61 -13.65
CA PRO A 60 -2.10 -29.11 -12.31
C PRO A 60 -1.22 -28.47 -11.23
N GLY A 61 -1.87 -27.96 -10.19
CA GLY A 61 -1.26 -27.45 -8.98
C GLY A 61 -1.21 -25.92 -8.94
N PRO A 62 -0.62 -25.35 -7.87
CA PRO A 62 -0.64 -23.90 -7.69
C PRO A 62 0.01 -23.13 -8.83
N ASP A 63 -0.74 -22.16 -9.36
CA ASP A 63 -0.35 -21.28 -10.46
C ASP A 63 -0.34 -19.81 -10.06
N SER A 64 0.24 -18.97 -10.93
CA SER A 64 0.17 -17.52 -10.80
C SER A 64 -0.32 -16.86 -12.08
N ILE A 65 -1.25 -15.91 -11.95
CA ILE A 65 -1.68 -15.04 -13.03
C ILE A 65 -1.22 -13.62 -12.71
N VAL A 66 -0.46 -13.00 -13.62
CA VAL A 66 0.13 -11.67 -13.40
C VAL A 66 -0.22 -10.72 -14.53
N PHE A 67 -0.70 -9.52 -14.21
CA PHE A 67 -1.05 -8.49 -15.20
C PHE A 67 0.15 -7.59 -15.51
N ARG A 68 0.78 -7.77 -16.68
CA ARG A 68 2.06 -7.11 -17.01
C ARG A 68 1.91 -5.80 -17.79
N ASN A 69 0.97 -5.72 -18.74
CA ASN A 69 0.95 -4.62 -19.73
C ASN A 69 -0.36 -3.82 -19.82
N SER A 70 -1.31 -4.02 -18.92
CA SER A 70 -2.67 -3.49 -19.10
C SER A 70 -3.01 -2.36 -18.13
N SER A 71 -3.00 -1.12 -18.61
CA SER A 71 -3.98 -0.09 -18.19
C SER A 71 -5.31 -0.38 -18.90
N ALA A 72 -5.80 -1.63 -18.84
CA ALA A 72 -6.83 -2.11 -19.75
C ALA A 72 -8.22 -2.15 -19.10
N LEU A 73 -9.16 -1.58 -19.84
CA LEU A 73 -10.58 -1.88 -19.72
C LEU A 73 -10.81 -3.33 -20.18
N PHE A 74 -11.44 -4.16 -19.35
CA PHE A 74 -11.85 -5.54 -19.64
C PHE A 74 -13.39 -5.63 -19.83
N GLN A 75 -13.92 -5.46 -21.04
CA GLN A 75 -15.36 -5.60 -21.34
C GLN A 75 -15.74 -6.97 -21.94
N SER A 76 -16.29 -7.89 -21.15
CA SER A 76 -16.85 -9.15 -21.66
C SER A 76 -18.36 -9.08 -21.87
N ARG A 77 -18.82 -9.61 -23.01
CA ARG A 77 -20.25 -9.87 -23.24
C ARG A 77 -20.68 -11.29 -22.87
N ASP A 78 -19.71 -12.17 -22.59
CA ASP A 78 -19.94 -13.57 -22.25
C ASP A 78 -19.40 -13.87 -20.83
N PRO A 79 -19.90 -14.90 -20.14
CA PRO A 79 -19.36 -15.33 -18.85
C PRO A 79 -17.87 -15.66 -18.92
N LEU A 80 -17.11 -15.20 -17.94
CA LEU A 80 -15.69 -15.55 -17.79
C LEU A 80 -15.56 -17.01 -17.33
N PRO A 81 -14.48 -17.72 -17.71
CA PRO A 81 -14.26 -19.09 -17.28
C PRO A 81 -14.12 -19.16 -15.75
N GLN A 82 -14.76 -20.17 -15.15
CA GLN A 82 -14.60 -20.49 -13.74
C GLN A 82 -13.16 -20.94 -13.45
N ILE A 83 -12.59 -20.47 -12.34
CA ILE A 83 -11.30 -20.89 -11.81
C ILE A 83 -11.49 -22.23 -11.11
N THR A 84 -10.82 -23.26 -11.61
CA THR A 84 -10.95 -24.67 -11.16
C THR A 84 -9.63 -25.29 -10.71
N ASP A 85 -8.54 -24.52 -10.63
CA ASP A 85 -7.28 -24.91 -9.98
C ASP A 85 -6.80 -23.79 -9.03
N ASP A 86 -5.85 -24.12 -8.14
CA ASP A 86 -5.29 -23.19 -7.17
C ASP A 86 -4.50 -22.08 -7.88
N VAL A 87 -4.83 -20.80 -7.61
CA VAL A 87 -4.19 -19.67 -8.31
C VAL A 87 -3.97 -18.44 -7.43
N THR A 88 -2.80 -17.84 -7.57
CA THR A 88 -2.52 -16.48 -7.09
C THR A 88 -2.62 -15.48 -8.24
N ILE A 89 -3.57 -14.55 -8.15
CA ILE A 89 -3.81 -13.50 -9.13
C ILE A 89 -3.23 -12.19 -8.60
N ASN A 90 -2.18 -11.66 -9.23
CA ASN A 90 -1.61 -10.37 -8.89
C ASN A 90 -1.88 -9.35 -10.01
N ALA A 91 -2.74 -8.38 -9.72
CA ALA A 91 -3.15 -7.34 -10.66
C ALA A 91 -2.20 -6.12 -10.68
N GLY A 92 -1.19 -6.08 -9.80
CA GLY A 92 -0.14 -5.07 -9.79
C GLY A 92 -0.63 -3.65 -9.52
N GLY A 93 -1.80 -3.48 -8.89
CA GLY A 93 -2.40 -2.17 -8.60
C GLY A 93 -3.08 -1.52 -9.79
N LYS A 94 -3.01 -2.14 -10.97
CA LYS A 94 -3.55 -1.53 -12.19
C LYS A 94 -5.08 -1.60 -12.16
N PHE A 95 -5.71 -0.50 -12.54
CA PHE A 95 -7.15 -0.44 -12.70
C PHE A 95 -7.63 -1.45 -13.73
N MET A 96 -8.50 -2.35 -13.29
CA MET A 96 -9.20 -3.32 -14.11
C MET A 96 -10.69 -2.99 -14.08
N SER A 97 -11.20 -2.44 -15.17
CA SER A 97 -12.65 -2.29 -15.32
C SER A 97 -13.21 -3.55 -15.94
N PHE A 98 -13.88 -4.40 -15.15
CA PHE A 98 -14.66 -5.50 -15.69
C PHE A 98 -16.06 -5.01 -16.04
N ILE A 99 -16.41 -5.05 -17.32
CA ILE A 99 -17.81 -5.00 -17.74
C ILE A 99 -18.17 -6.43 -18.11
N SER A 100 -18.69 -7.21 -17.18
CA SER A 100 -19.32 -8.51 -17.49
C SER A 100 -20.82 -8.27 -17.59
N ILE A 101 -21.41 -8.57 -18.75
CA ILE A 101 -22.88 -8.47 -18.88
C ILE A 101 -23.59 -9.73 -18.42
N ASP A 102 -22.89 -10.85 -18.22
CA ASP A 102 -23.46 -12.17 -17.87
C ASP A 102 -22.48 -12.92 -16.93
N GLY A 103 -22.63 -12.76 -15.61
CA GLY A 103 -21.84 -13.50 -14.58
C GLY A 103 -20.70 -12.71 -13.94
N PRO A 104 -20.02 -13.28 -12.92
CA PRO A 104 -19.02 -12.59 -12.12
C PRO A 104 -17.69 -12.36 -12.87
N ALA A 105 -16.90 -11.37 -12.44
CA ALA A 105 -15.56 -11.14 -12.98
C ALA A 105 -14.57 -12.25 -12.57
N PHE A 106 -14.78 -12.80 -11.38
CA PHE A 106 -14.05 -13.93 -10.84
C PHE A 106 -15.07 -14.96 -10.34
N ASP A 107 -15.15 -16.12 -10.97
CA ASP A 107 -15.96 -17.26 -10.52
C ASP A 107 -15.02 -18.33 -9.97
N ILE A 108 -15.10 -18.61 -8.67
CA ILE A 108 -14.19 -19.53 -7.98
C ILE A 108 -14.94 -20.82 -7.64
N ALA A 109 -14.45 -21.94 -8.19
CA ALA A 109 -15.04 -23.26 -7.98
C ALA A 109 -14.88 -23.75 -6.53
N ILE A 110 -15.69 -24.74 -6.17
CA ILE A 110 -15.52 -25.45 -4.90
C ILE A 110 -14.22 -26.26 -4.88
N GLY A 111 -13.51 -26.22 -3.74
CA GLY A 111 -12.33 -27.07 -3.50
C GLY A 111 -11.01 -26.53 -4.04
N VAL A 112 -10.99 -25.28 -4.51
CA VAL A 112 -9.78 -24.58 -4.97
C VAL A 112 -9.45 -23.40 -4.04
N THR A 113 -8.18 -23.04 -3.99
CA THR A 113 -7.64 -21.92 -3.23
C THR A 113 -7.23 -20.79 -4.16
N VAL A 114 -7.83 -19.62 -3.98
CA VAL A 114 -7.54 -18.44 -4.79
C VAL A 114 -7.07 -17.30 -3.91
N ARG A 115 -5.94 -16.70 -4.27
CA ARG A 115 -5.45 -15.46 -3.65
C ARG A 115 -5.47 -14.34 -4.67
N ILE A 116 -6.07 -13.20 -4.34
CA ILE A 116 -6.16 -12.02 -5.19
C ILE A 116 -5.43 -10.87 -4.51
N GLU A 117 -4.45 -10.31 -5.19
CA GLU A 117 -3.57 -9.26 -4.66
C GLU A 117 -3.55 -8.03 -5.57
N ASN A 118 -3.54 -6.85 -4.95
CA ASN A 118 -3.41 -5.56 -5.63
C ASN A 118 -4.43 -5.36 -6.76
N LEU A 119 -5.64 -5.90 -6.57
CA LEU A 119 -6.73 -5.76 -7.52
C LEU A 119 -7.40 -4.40 -7.33
N ALA A 120 -7.42 -3.56 -8.36
CA ALA A 120 -8.22 -2.34 -8.38
C ALA A 120 -9.37 -2.50 -9.39
N VAL A 121 -10.57 -2.85 -8.92
CA VAL A 121 -11.76 -2.88 -9.79
C VAL A 121 -12.45 -1.53 -9.76
N GLN A 122 -12.61 -0.90 -10.93
CA GLN A 122 -13.44 0.30 -11.09
C GLN A 122 -14.31 0.14 -12.33
N GLY A 123 -15.63 -0.07 -12.21
CA GLY A 123 -16.45 -0.26 -13.40
C GLY A 123 -17.92 -0.60 -13.18
N THR A 124 -18.77 0.25 -13.77
CA THR A 124 -20.23 0.25 -13.83
C THR A 124 -20.79 -0.97 -14.62
N ILE A 125 -21.68 -1.79 -14.04
CA ILE A 125 -22.52 -2.72 -14.84
C ILE A 125 -23.91 -2.09 -14.97
N THR A 126 -24.07 -1.21 -15.98
CA THR A 126 -25.39 -0.76 -16.42
C THR A 126 -25.75 -1.44 -17.73
N SER A 127 -26.85 -2.18 -17.72
CA SER A 127 -27.54 -2.64 -18.93
C SER A 127 -28.14 -1.44 -19.67
N ALA A 128 -27.33 -0.72 -20.44
CA ALA A 128 -27.81 0.32 -21.34
C ALA A 128 -28.49 -0.32 -22.56
N GLY A 129 -29.74 -0.75 -22.39
CA GLY A 129 -30.64 -1.13 -23.48
C GLY A 129 -31.28 -2.49 -23.29
N LYS A 130 -32.56 -2.49 -22.89
CA LYS A 130 -33.54 -3.59 -23.01
C LYS A 130 -32.98 -4.91 -23.56
N LEU A 131 -32.55 -5.80 -22.69
CA LEU A 131 -32.51 -7.23 -22.97
C LEU A 131 -33.30 -7.97 -21.89
N SER A 132 -34.16 -8.84 -22.37
CA SER A 132 -35.25 -9.47 -21.65
C SER A 132 -34.77 -10.74 -20.95
N LEU A 133 -35.05 -10.83 -19.65
CA LEU A 133 -35.47 -12.02 -18.90
C LEU A 133 -34.42 -13.13 -18.61
N ASN A 134 -34.05 -13.23 -17.32
CA ASN A 134 -33.98 -14.45 -16.48
C ASN A 134 -32.63 -14.92 -15.89
N SER A 135 -31.48 -14.24 -16.03
CA SER A 135 -30.23 -14.70 -15.35
C SER A 135 -29.13 -13.64 -15.27
N LEU A 136 -29.18 -12.66 -14.37
CA LEU A 136 -28.09 -11.67 -14.24
C LEU A 136 -27.58 -11.55 -12.79
N SER A 137 -26.64 -12.42 -12.44
CA SER A 137 -25.79 -12.29 -11.24
C SER A 137 -24.61 -11.38 -11.61
N ALA A 138 -24.68 -10.10 -11.25
CA ALA A 138 -23.68 -9.09 -11.59
C ALA A 138 -22.84 -8.71 -10.36
N HIS A 139 -22.22 -9.69 -9.70
CA HIS A 139 -21.23 -9.40 -8.66
C HIS A 139 -19.82 -9.28 -9.25
N GLY A 140 -18.92 -8.58 -8.55
CA GLY A 140 -17.51 -8.58 -8.91
C GLY A 140 -16.89 -9.97 -8.78
N ILE A 141 -17.05 -10.59 -7.62
CA ILE A 141 -16.47 -11.90 -7.30
C ILE A 141 -17.57 -12.84 -6.80
N GLU A 142 -17.63 -14.06 -7.34
CA GLU A 142 -18.39 -15.18 -6.81
C GLU A 142 -17.45 -16.26 -6.28
N ASN A 143 -17.63 -16.64 -5.02
CA ASN A 143 -16.81 -17.66 -4.37
C ASN A 143 -17.63 -18.89 -3.93
N SER A 144 -17.14 -20.07 -4.30
CA SER A 144 -17.56 -21.36 -3.72
C SER A 144 -16.40 -22.14 -3.08
N GLY A 145 -15.16 -21.65 -3.18
CA GLY A 145 -13.92 -22.24 -2.67
C GLY A 145 -13.31 -21.45 -1.51
N GLU A 146 -11.98 -21.44 -1.43
CA GLU A 146 -11.22 -20.69 -0.42
C GLU A 146 -10.62 -19.43 -1.07
N LEU A 147 -11.06 -18.25 -0.65
CA LEU A 147 -10.67 -16.97 -1.25
C LEU A 147 -9.93 -16.08 -0.26
N THR A 148 -8.74 -15.61 -0.62
CA THR A 148 -8.04 -14.52 0.07
C THR A 148 -7.95 -13.29 -0.83
N ILE A 149 -8.34 -12.11 -0.33
CA ILE A 149 -8.21 -10.82 -1.01
C ILE A 149 -7.34 -9.91 -0.15
N GLU A 150 -6.29 -9.33 -0.76
CA GLU A 150 -5.38 -8.43 -0.07
C GLU A 150 -4.91 -7.24 -0.91
N HIS A 151 -4.62 -6.12 -0.22
CA HIS A 151 -4.12 -4.88 -0.82
C HIS A 151 -5.00 -4.36 -1.99
N SER A 152 -6.29 -4.71 -1.95
CA SER A 152 -7.18 -4.58 -3.08
C SER A 152 -8.27 -3.55 -2.84
N PHE A 153 -8.69 -2.92 -3.93
CA PHE A 153 -9.86 -2.07 -4.00
C PHE A 153 -10.94 -2.74 -4.86
N LEU A 154 -12.11 -3.00 -4.26
CA LEU A 154 -13.27 -3.59 -4.94
C LEU A 154 -14.44 -2.61 -4.96
N THR A 155 -15.01 -2.44 -6.15
CA THR A 155 -16.31 -1.79 -6.33
C THR A 155 -17.26 -2.71 -7.11
N GLY A 156 -18.54 -2.69 -6.75
CA GLY A 156 -19.61 -3.46 -7.37
C GLY A 156 -20.48 -2.63 -8.31
N SER A 157 -21.16 -3.29 -9.23
CA SER A 157 -21.98 -2.71 -10.29
C SER A 157 -23.00 -1.67 -9.83
N ASP A 158 -22.89 -0.44 -10.33
CA ASP A 158 -23.99 0.51 -10.31
C ASP A 158 -25.10 0.07 -11.27
N ALA A 159 -26.11 -0.65 -10.78
CA ALA A 159 -27.31 -0.96 -11.56
C ALA A 159 -28.21 0.29 -11.65
N VAL A 160 -27.73 1.36 -12.29
CA VAL A 160 -28.60 2.49 -12.62
C VAL A 160 -29.59 2.06 -13.68
N GLY A 161 -30.88 2.11 -13.36
CA GLY A 161 -31.91 2.38 -14.38
C GLY A 161 -33.00 1.33 -14.57
N ASN A 162 -33.05 0.25 -13.80
CA ASN A 162 -34.16 -0.70 -13.90
C ASN A 162 -35.22 -0.38 -12.83
N GLU A 163 -36.31 0.28 -13.25
CA GLU A 163 -37.49 0.48 -12.39
C GLU A 163 -38.10 -0.86 -11.94
N GLU A 164 -37.85 -1.95 -12.68
CA GLU A 164 -38.33 -3.30 -12.38
C GLU A 164 -37.21 -4.21 -11.86
N PRO A 165 -37.40 -4.90 -10.71
CA PRO A 165 -36.42 -5.81 -10.14
C PRO A 165 -36.13 -6.99 -11.05
N SER A 166 -34.85 -7.35 -11.18
CA SER A 166 -34.48 -8.67 -11.67
C SER A 166 -34.65 -9.67 -10.51
N VAL A 167 -35.44 -10.72 -10.69
CA VAL A 167 -35.74 -11.72 -9.64
C VAL A 167 -34.52 -12.53 -9.18
N ASP A 168 -33.41 -12.44 -9.92
CA ASP A 168 -32.14 -13.15 -9.67
C ASP A 168 -30.94 -12.20 -9.53
N GLY A 169 -31.19 -10.88 -9.46
CA GLY A 169 -30.18 -9.84 -9.33
C GLY A 169 -29.44 -9.92 -8.02
N ARG A 170 -28.32 -10.61 -8.01
CA ARG A 170 -27.40 -10.60 -6.88
C ARG A 170 -26.27 -9.62 -7.29
N GLY A 171 -26.24 -8.44 -6.68
CA GLY A 171 -25.22 -7.43 -6.92
C GLY A 171 -24.54 -7.09 -5.59
N GLY A 172 -23.27 -6.71 -5.66
CA GLY A 172 -22.34 -6.54 -4.54
C GLY A 172 -20.92 -6.75 -5.05
N ALA A 173 -19.90 -6.22 -4.39
CA ALA A 173 -18.51 -6.45 -4.80
C ALA A 173 -18.11 -7.92 -4.69
N LEU A 174 -18.57 -8.60 -3.63
CA LEU A 174 -18.20 -9.96 -3.31
C LEU A 174 -19.42 -10.75 -2.82
N TYR A 175 -19.66 -11.87 -3.46
CA TYR A 175 -20.63 -12.87 -3.03
C TYR A 175 -19.93 -14.20 -2.79
N SER A 176 -20.06 -14.75 -1.59
CA SER A 176 -19.56 -16.07 -1.24
C SER A 176 -20.73 -16.99 -0.92
N LYS A 177 -20.90 -18.00 -1.75
CA LYS A 177 -21.93 -19.03 -1.61
C LYS A 177 -21.56 -20.05 -0.54
N SER A 178 -20.29 -20.47 -0.54
CA SER A 178 -19.71 -21.46 0.36
C SER A 178 -18.19 -21.31 0.45
N GLY A 179 -17.56 -22.05 1.36
CA GLY A 179 -16.11 -22.03 1.58
C GLY A 179 -15.68 -20.89 2.51
N SER A 180 -14.38 -20.61 2.59
CA SER A 180 -13.86 -19.50 3.39
C SER A 180 -13.54 -18.27 2.55
N VAL A 181 -13.70 -17.10 3.17
CA VAL A 181 -13.23 -15.82 2.62
C VAL A 181 -12.41 -15.10 3.67
N THR A 182 -11.18 -14.73 3.32
CA THR A 182 -10.35 -13.79 4.07
C THR A 182 -10.15 -12.52 3.27
N VAL A 183 -10.49 -11.36 3.84
CA VAL A 183 -10.20 -10.05 3.26
C VAL A 183 -9.32 -9.28 4.21
N HIS A 184 -8.15 -8.83 3.77
CA HIS A 184 -7.31 -7.97 4.60
C HIS A 184 -6.66 -6.83 3.86
N ASN A 185 -6.37 -5.72 4.55
CA ASN A 185 -5.75 -4.53 3.96
C ASN A 185 -6.46 -4.11 2.66
N SER A 186 -7.79 -4.15 2.62
CA SER A 186 -8.54 -3.94 1.39
C SER A 186 -9.72 -3.00 1.59
N THR A 187 -10.07 -2.27 0.55
CA THR A 187 -11.20 -1.33 0.52
C THR A 187 -12.30 -1.88 -0.38
N ILE A 188 -13.51 -1.97 0.15
CA ILE A 188 -14.73 -2.33 -0.59
C ILE A 188 -15.66 -1.12 -0.54
N SER A 189 -15.77 -0.36 -1.63
CA SER A 189 -16.59 0.84 -1.64
C SER A 189 -17.44 1.02 -2.88
N ASP A 190 -18.47 1.84 -2.74
CA ASP A 190 -19.34 2.32 -3.83
C ASP A 190 -20.08 1.22 -4.60
N SER A 191 -20.14 0.01 -4.03
CA SER A 191 -20.80 -1.15 -4.61
C SER A 191 -22.31 -1.06 -4.48
N PHE A 192 -23.06 -1.65 -5.42
CA PHE A 192 -24.51 -1.77 -5.31
C PHE A 192 -25.03 -3.19 -5.46
N GLY A 193 -26.00 -3.53 -4.63
CA GLY A 193 -26.65 -4.83 -4.62
C GLY A 193 -28.17 -4.84 -4.55
N GLU A 194 -28.80 -5.67 -5.38
CA GLU A 194 -30.26 -5.85 -5.33
C GLU A 194 -30.68 -6.88 -4.27
N LEU A 195 -30.21 -8.13 -4.34
CA LEU A 195 -30.63 -9.22 -3.43
C LEU A 195 -29.54 -9.75 -2.51
N ALA A 196 -28.30 -9.24 -2.62
CA ALA A 196 -27.09 -9.88 -2.10
C ALA A 196 -26.19 -8.92 -1.30
N GLY A 197 -26.78 -8.05 -0.48
CA GLY A 197 -26.02 -7.03 0.26
C GLY A 197 -25.39 -5.98 -0.66
N GLY A 198 -25.05 -4.79 -0.17
CA GLY A 198 -24.48 -3.77 -1.05
C GLY A 198 -22.99 -4.00 -1.34
N GLY A 199 -22.20 -4.40 -0.33
CA GLY A 199 -20.75 -4.64 -0.46
C GLY A 199 -20.41 -6.13 -0.53
N VAL A 200 -20.61 -6.83 0.58
CA VAL A 200 -20.23 -8.24 0.75
C VAL A 200 -21.42 -9.07 1.19
N PHE A 201 -21.67 -10.22 0.54
CA PHE A 201 -22.63 -11.21 0.99
C PHE A 201 -21.99 -12.58 1.22
N LEU A 202 -22.15 -13.08 2.44
CA LEU A 202 -21.72 -14.39 2.89
C LEU A 202 -22.96 -15.25 3.14
N GLU A 203 -23.24 -16.18 2.24
CA GLU A 203 -24.40 -17.08 2.33
C GLU A 203 -24.16 -18.24 3.31
N SER A 204 -22.95 -18.80 3.29
CA SER A 204 -22.50 -19.83 4.24
C SER A 204 -20.97 -19.83 4.36
N GLY A 205 -20.43 -20.61 5.31
CA GLY A 205 -18.99 -20.78 5.47
C GLY A 205 -18.36 -19.82 6.49
N ILE A 206 -17.06 -19.55 6.35
CA ILE A 206 -16.31 -18.72 7.30
C ILE A 206 -15.86 -17.43 6.61
N GLY A 207 -16.15 -16.28 7.21
CA GLY A 207 -15.65 -14.98 6.78
C GLY A 207 -14.70 -14.37 7.80
N LEU A 208 -13.54 -13.91 7.36
CA LEU A 208 -12.57 -13.21 8.19
C LEU A 208 -12.17 -11.91 7.49
N ILE A 209 -12.55 -10.77 8.06
CA ILE A 209 -12.25 -9.46 7.47
C ILE A 209 -11.42 -8.65 8.46
N ILE A 210 -10.18 -8.40 8.09
CA ILE A 210 -9.15 -7.83 8.97
C ILE A 210 -8.66 -6.52 8.37
N ASN A 211 -8.53 -5.46 9.16
CA ASN A 211 -7.81 -4.25 8.74
C ASN A 211 -8.29 -3.74 7.37
N SER A 212 -9.61 -3.71 7.16
CA SER A 212 -10.25 -3.41 5.87
C SER A 212 -11.33 -2.35 6.03
N THR A 213 -11.73 -1.72 4.93
CA THR A 213 -12.70 -0.61 4.92
C THR A 213 -13.87 -0.96 4.00
N ILE A 214 -15.10 -0.98 4.52
CA ILE A 214 -16.33 -1.30 3.79
C ILE A 214 -17.30 -0.13 3.91
N VAL A 215 -17.36 0.75 2.91
CA VAL A 215 -18.06 2.04 3.00
C VAL A 215 -18.77 2.43 1.72
N ASN A 216 -19.78 3.31 1.79
CA ASN A 216 -20.54 3.80 0.63
C ASN A 216 -21.19 2.70 -0.24
N ASN A 217 -21.29 1.47 0.26
CA ASN A 217 -21.97 0.40 -0.45
C ASN A 217 -23.48 0.52 -0.22
N ARG A 218 -24.27 0.18 -1.23
CA ARG A 218 -25.72 0.38 -1.21
C ARG A 218 -26.49 -0.87 -1.59
N SER A 219 -27.55 -1.19 -0.86
CA SER A 219 -28.48 -2.27 -1.22
C SER A 219 -29.87 -1.74 -1.53
N ARG A 220 -30.62 -2.45 -2.39
CA ARG A 220 -32.04 -2.19 -2.63
C ARG A 220 -32.89 -3.03 -1.69
N THR A 221 -33.77 -2.39 -0.92
CA THR A 221 -34.70 -3.08 -0.03
C THR A 221 -35.95 -3.54 -0.78
N PHE A 222 -36.31 -4.81 -0.62
CA PHE A 222 -37.56 -5.39 -1.13
C PHE A 222 -38.45 -5.80 0.03
N SER A 223 -39.76 -5.88 -0.18
CA SER A 223 -40.69 -6.31 0.86
C SER A 223 -40.34 -7.72 1.35
N GLY A 224 -39.82 -7.83 2.58
CA GLY A 224 -39.50 -9.10 3.23
C GLY A 224 -38.03 -9.53 3.13
N LEU A 225 -37.20 -8.84 2.35
CA LEU A 225 -35.75 -9.05 2.30
C LEU A 225 -35.03 -7.74 2.64
N GLN A 226 -34.15 -7.81 3.64
CA GLN A 226 -33.41 -6.69 4.20
C GLN A 226 -31.91 -6.90 4.02
N PRO A 227 -31.40 -6.83 2.76
CA PRO A 227 -29.99 -7.01 2.51
C PRO A 227 -29.23 -5.82 3.12
N GLY A 228 -28.21 -6.07 3.94
CA GLY A 228 -27.39 -5.02 4.54
C GLY A 228 -26.65 -4.21 3.48
N GLY A 229 -26.54 -2.90 3.63
CA GLY A 229 -25.83 -2.05 2.66
C GLY A 229 -24.33 -2.35 2.60
N GLY A 230 -23.66 -2.59 3.73
CA GLY A 230 -22.25 -2.98 3.78
C GLY A 230 -22.08 -4.50 3.67
N LEU A 231 -22.51 -5.21 4.70
CA LEU A 231 -22.40 -6.66 4.85
C LEU A 231 -23.79 -7.30 4.95
N PHE A 232 -24.00 -8.38 4.23
CA PHE A 232 -25.13 -9.30 4.44
C PHE A 232 -24.59 -10.68 4.84
N ILE A 233 -25.05 -11.18 5.99
CA ILE A 233 -24.58 -12.43 6.59
C ILE A 233 -25.80 -13.31 6.82
N ASN A 234 -25.87 -14.43 6.12
CA ASN A 234 -26.90 -15.43 6.36
C ASN A 234 -26.56 -16.29 7.59
N SER A 235 -27.57 -16.94 8.14
CA SER A 235 -27.44 -17.75 9.35
C SER A 235 -26.52 -18.97 9.22
N GLY A 236 -26.13 -19.34 7.99
CA GLY A 236 -25.16 -20.41 7.72
C GLY A 236 -23.70 -19.94 7.67
N ALA A 237 -23.43 -18.65 7.81
CA ALA A 237 -22.09 -18.07 7.77
C ALA A 237 -21.62 -17.66 9.18
N ASP A 238 -20.34 -17.90 9.47
CA ASP A 238 -19.65 -17.42 10.69
C ASP A 238 -18.61 -16.36 10.29
N VAL A 239 -18.90 -15.10 10.62
CA VAL A 239 -18.13 -13.96 10.12
C VAL A 239 -17.49 -13.20 11.28
N THR A 240 -16.18 -13.05 11.25
CA THR A 240 -15.41 -12.31 12.25
C THR A 240 -14.75 -11.09 11.62
N LEU A 241 -14.86 -9.93 12.29
CA LEU A 241 -14.19 -8.70 11.89
C LEU A 241 -13.10 -8.31 12.92
N HIS A 242 -11.94 -7.88 12.45
CA HIS A 242 -10.91 -7.29 13.30
C HIS A 242 -10.34 -6.01 12.69
N ASN A 243 -10.22 -4.93 13.47
CA ASN A 243 -9.67 -3.66 12.99
C ASN A 243 -10.35 -3.13 11.71
N THR A 244 -11.62 -3.44 11.49
CA THR A 244 -12.32 -3.16 10.23
C THR A 244 -13.32 -2.02 10.42
N ILE A 245 -13.47 -1.17 9.39
CA ILE A 245 -14.46 -0.10 9.34
C ILE A 245 -15.62 -0.56 8.45
N VAL A 246 -16.85 -0.51 8.97
CA VAL A 246 -18.08 -0.69 8.20
C VAL A 246 -18.99 0.50 8.51
N ALA A 247 -19.05 1.49 7.63
CA ALA A 247 -19.76 2.74 7.90
C ALA A 247 -20.23 3.44 6.63
N GLY A 248 -21.26 4.29 6.76
CA GLY A 248 -21.74 5.11 5.64
C GLY A 248 -22.35 4.30 4.49
N ASN A 249 -22.70 3.03 4.74
CA ASN A 249 -23.39 2.21 3.77
C ASN A 249 -24.90 2.51 3.80
N ALA A 250 -25.59 2.25 2.69
CA ALA A 250 -27.01 2.52 2.54
C ALA A 250 -27.80 1.23 2.29
N GLY A 251 -28.87 1.03 3.03
CA GLY A 251 -29.66 -0.20 2.96
C GLY A 251 -30.62 -0.25 4.13
N ALA A 252 -31.37 -1.34 4.24
CA ALA A 252 -32.15 -1.63 5.44
C ALA A 252 -31.87 -3.07 5.86
N PRO A 253 -30.95 -3.32 6.81
CA PRO A 253 -30.13 -2.35 7.55
C PRO A 253 -29.01 -1.69 6.71
N SER A 254 -28.47 -0.57 7.19
CA SER A 254 -27.47 0.27 6.52
C SER A 254 -26.10 -0.40 6.42
N ASP A 255 -25.47 -0.73 7.55
CA ASP A 255 -24.13 -1.30 7.59
C ASP A 255 -24.14 -2.83 7.55
N ILE A 256 -24.69 -3.52 8.55
CA ILE A 256 -24.65 -4.98 8.65
C ILE A 256 -26.04 -5.58 8.84
N ALA A 257 -26.40 -6.52 7.95
CA ALA A 257 -27.52 -7.44 8.12
C ALA A 257 -27.02 -8.83 8.51
N GLY A 258 -27.59 -9.40 9.58
CA GLY A 258 -27.17 -10.69 10.12
C GLY A 258 -26.40 -10.56 11.42
N MET A 259 -25.78 -11.65 11.88
CA MET A 259 -25.03 -11.69 13.13
C MET A 259 -23.55 -11.96 12.85
N LEU A 260 -22.69 -11.12 13.40
CA LEU A 260 -21.25 -11.36 13.47
C LEU A 260 -20.90 -12.29 14.63
N ASN A 261 -19.74 -12.91 14.52
CA ASN A 261 -19.13 -13.63 15.61
C ASN A 261 -18.79 -12.65 16.76
N PRO A 262 -19.18 -12.92 18.02
CA PRO A 262 -18.84 -12.08 19.17
C PRO A 262 -17.34 -11.91 19.43
N ALA A 263 -16.49 -12.76 18.84
CA ALA A 263 -15.03 -12.61 18.88
C ALA A 263 -14.53 -11.39 18.07
N SER A 264 -15.38 -10.80 17.23
CA SER A 264 -15.03 -9.58 16.47
C SER A 264 -14.61 -8.46 17.42
N SER A 265 -13.52 -7.76 17.08
CA SER A 265 -12.87 -6.82 18.00
C SER A 265 -12.24 -5.64 17.28
N PHE A 266 -12.20 -4.48 17.95
CA PHE A 266 -11.56 -3.25 17.45
C PHE A 266 -12.12 -2.77 16.11
N ASN A 267 -13.40 -3.00 15.83
CA ASN A 267 -14.06 -2.53 14.61
C ASN A 267 -14.73 -1.17 14.83
N ILE A 268 -15.00 -0.44 13.75
CA ILE A 268 -15.92 0.71 13.76
C ILE A 268 -17.13 0.33 12.94
N ILE A 269 -18.31 0.29 13.58
CA ILE A 269 -19.58 0.15 12.88
C ILE A 269 -20.31 1.49 12.95
N GLY A 270 -20.60 2.07 11.78
CA GLY A 270 -21.13 3.41 11.65
C GLY A 270 -22.50 3.57 12.29
N ASP A 271 -23.38 2.59 12.11
CA ASP A 271 -24.76 2.62 12.58
C ASP A 271 -25.02 1.57 13.68
N ALA A 272 -25.41 2.03 14.87
CA ALA A 272 -25.70 1.16 16.01
C ALA A 272 -26.90 0.23 15.77
N ASP A 273 -27.89 0.65 14.97
CA ASP A 273 -29.06 -0.18 14.66
C ASP A 273 -28.74 -1.26 13.60
N ALA A 274 -27.58 -1.16 12.95
CA ALA A 274 -27.07 -2.07 11.93
C ALA A 274 -25.72 -2.71 12.31
N ALA A 275 -25.51 -2.97 13.61
CA ALA A 275 -24.21 -3.36 14.16
C ALA A 275 -23.83 -4.85 14.01
N GLY A 276 -24.69 -5.67 13.40
CA GLY A 276 -24.46 -7.11 13.30
C GLY A 276 -24.38 -7.82 14.66
N GLY A 277 -25.00 -7.27 15.71
CA GLY A 277 -24.93 -7.78 17.07
C GLY A 277 -23.71 -7.36 17.88
N LEU A 278 -22.80 -6.55 17.32
CA LEU A 278 -21.73 -5.93 18.08
C LEU A 278 -22.27 -4.82 19.01
N VAL A 279 -21.56 -4.59 20.11
CA VAL A 279 -21.91 -3.59 21.13
C VAL A 279 -20.74 -2.65 21.34
N ASP A 280 -21.05 -1.37 21.47
CA ASP A 280 -20.07 -0.32 21.74
C ASP A 280 -19.26 -0.61 23.01
N GLY A 281 -17.94 -0.40 22.94
CA GLY A 281 -16.97 -0.65 24.01
C GLY A 281 -16.63 -2.12 24.25
N MET A 282 -17.43 -3.08 23.78
CA MET A 282 -17.14 -4.51 23.94
C MET A 282 -16.07 -4.96 22.95
N ASN A 283 -15.02 -5.64 23.43
CA ASN A 283 -13.85 -6.04 22.64
C ASN A 283 -13.19 -4.89 21.85
N GLY A 284 -13.30 -3.66 22.35
CA GLY A 284 -12.77 -2.46 21.69
C GLY A 284 -13.56 -2.00 20.46
N ASN A 285 -14.72 -2.61 20.16
CA ASN A 285 -15.57 -2.15 19.07
C ASN A 285 -16.13 -0.76 19.39
N ILE A 286 -16.22 0.08 18.37
CA ILE A 286 -16.94 1.35 18.39
C ILE A 286 -18.19 1.13 17.54
N VAL A 287 -19.37 1.37 18.09
CA VAL A 287 -20.65 1.10 17.43
C VAL A 287 -21.57 2.30 17.58
N GLY A 288 -21.88 2.97 16.48
CA GLY A 288 -22.62 4.24 16.51
C GLY A 288 -21.92 5.30 17.37
N ASN A 289 -22.64 6.38 17.69
CA ASN A 289 -22.10 7.42 18.56
C ASN A 289 -22.32 7.05 20.04
N GLY A 290 -21.46 6.19 20.57
CA GLY A 290 -21.55 5.69 21.95
C GLY A 290 -22.66 4.65 22.15
N GLY A 291 -22.82 3.74 21.17
CA GLY A 291 -23.83 2.68 21.20
C GLY A 291 -25.21 3.08 20.66
N VAL A 292 -25.36 4.29 20.13
CA VAL A 292 -26.64 4.78 19.59
C VAL A 292 -26.44 5.55 18.28
N GLY A 293 -27.45 5.49 17.40
CA GLY A 293 -27.48 6.27 16.16
C GLY A 293 -26.29 6.00 15.25
N VAL A 294 -25.92 7.02 14.46
CA VAL A 294 -24.94 6.90 13.38
C VAL A 294 -23.72 7.79 13.64
N ILE A 295 -22.52 7.27 13.39
CA ILE A 295 -21.28 8.03 13.22
C ILE A 295 -21.23 8.50 11.75
N PRO A 296 -21.22 9.81 11.47
CA PRO A 296 -21.10 10.30 10.10
C PRO A 296 -19.80 9.79 9.45
N LEU A 297 -19.88 9.23 8.23
CA LEU A 297 -18.71 8.72 7.50
C LEU A 297 -17.60 9.77 7.40
N SER A 298 -17.96 11.03 7.15
CA SER A 298 -17.03 12.17 7.05
C SER A 298 -16.28 12.51 8.34
N SER A 299 -16.67 11.92 9.48
CA SER A 299 -15.92 12.01 10.74
C SER A 299 -14.95 10.84 10.93
N ILE A 300 -15.01 9.81 10.09
CA ILE A 300 -14.13 8.65 10.12
C ILE A 300 -13.12 8.72 8.96
N LEU A 301 -13.60 9.03 7.75
CA LEU A 301 -12.85 8.93 6.50
C LEU A 301 -13.14 10.12 5.57
N ASP A 302 -12.20 10.39 4.67
CA ASP A 302 -12.49 11.16 3.44
C ASP A 302 -13.50 10.34 2.62
N PRO A 303 -14.72 10.86 2.38
CA PRO A 303 -15.76 10.11 1.69
C PRO A 303 -15.43 9.86 0.22
N ASP A 304 -14.50 10.62 -0.37
CA ASP A 304 -14.07 10.40 -1.73
C ASP A 304 -13.00 9.30 -1.77
N LEU A 305 -13.19 8.34 -2.67
CA LEU A 305 -12.17 7.37 -2.99
C LEU A 305 -11.08 8.03 -3.83
N LYS A 306 -9.83 8.00 -3.35
CA LYS A 306 -8.70 8.75 -3.94
C LYS A 306 -7.44 7.92 -4.01
N ASP A 307 -6.51 8.38 -4.83
CA ASP A 307 -5.13 7.92 -4.78
C ASP A 307 -4.48 8.59 -3.56
N ASN A 308 -4.26 7.81 -2.51
CA ASN A 308 -3.62 8.26 -1.28
C ASN A 308 -2.23 7.61 -1.11
N GLY A 309 -1.59 7.29 -2.24
CA GLY A 309 -0.35 6.52 -2.33
C GLY A 309 -0.60 5.01 -2.38
N GLY A 310 0.38 4.28 -2.90
CA GLY A 310 0.34 2.82 -3.01
C GLY A 310 -0.26 2.30 -4.32
N ALA A 311 -0.51 1.00 -4.37
CA ALA A 311 -0.91 0.30 -5.59
C ALA A 311 -2.41 0.44 -5.93
N THR A 312 -3.28 0.70 -4.96
CA THR A 312 -4.75 0.74 -5.15
C THR A 312 -5.39 1.93 -4.43
N LEU A 313 -6.56 2.38 -4.89
CA LEU A 313 -7.27 3.51 -4.26
C LEU A 313 -7.76 3.16 -2.85
N THR A 314 -7.80 4.17 -1.98
CA THR A 314 -8.29 4.05 -0.60
C THR A 314 -9.16 5.24 -0.21
N HIS A 315 -9.84 5.10 0.94
CA HIS A 315 -10.34 6.23 1.71
C HIS A 315 -9.33 6.58 2.80
N ALA A 316 -8.82 7.80 2.80
CA ALA A 316 -7.91 8.28 3.85
C ALA A 316 -8.68 8.54 5.16
N LEU A 317 -8.00 8.41 6.30
CA LEU A 317 -8.56 8.85 7.59
C LEU A 317 -8.59 10.38 7.64
N VAL A 318 -9.66 10.95 8.22
CA VAL A 318 -9.71 12.39 8.53
C VAL A 318 -9.02 12.70 9.85
N ALA A 319 -8.68 13.97 10.06
CA ALA A 319 -8.20 14.46 11.35
C ALA A 319 -9.22 14.15 12.47
N GLU A 320 -8.71 13.76 13.65
CA GLU A 320 -9.52 13.34 14.80
C GLU A 320 -10.45 12.14 14.55
N SER A 321 -10.19 11.36 13.50
CA SER A 321 -10.97 10.16 13.22
C SER A 321 -10.93 9.19 14.41
N PRO A 322 -12.07 8.58 14.81
CA PRO A 322 -12.09 7.55 15.85
C PRO A 322 -11.31 6.28 15.45
N ALA A 323 -10.91 6.15 14.19
CA ALA A 323 -10.06 5.06 13.71
C ALA A 323 -8.59 5.23 14.10
N LEU A 324 -8.16 6.44 14.48
CA LEU A 324 -6.76 6.75 14.71
C LEU A 324 -6.21 6.08 15.96
N ASN A 325 -5.10 5.35 15.81
CA ASN A 325 -4.35 4.61 16.83
C ASN A 325 -5.25 3.76 17.75
N SER A 326 -6.39 3.31 17.24
CA SER A 326 -7.43 2.67 18.04
C SER A 326 -7.62 1.19 17.69
N GLY A 327 -6.85 0.66 16.74
CA GLY A 327 -6.82 -0.76 16.40
C GLY A 327 -5.90 -1.58 17.32
N SER A 328 -5.83 -2.88 17.06
CA SER A 328 -5.03 -3.84 17.83
C SER A 328 -4.08 -4.63 16.94
N ILE A 329 -2.78 -4.48 17.23
CA ILE A 329 -1.67 -5.21 16.58
C ILE A 329 -1.84 -6.72 16.74
N ALA A 330 -2.41 -7.18 17.85
CA ALA A 330 -2.51 -8.61 18.17
C ALA A 330 -3.42 -9.39 17.19
N VAL A 331 -4.41 -8.71 16.61
CA VAL A 331 -5.38 -9.29 15.67
C VAL A 331 -5.14 -8.86 14.22
N ALA A 332 -4.13 -8.02 13.97
CA ALA A 332 -3.71 -7.63 12.63
C ALA A 332 -2.84 -8.72 12.00
N LYS A 333 -3.49 -9.75 11.46
CA LYS A 333 -2.83 -10.92 10.87
C LYS A 333 -3.34 -11.23 9.46
N ASP A 334 -2.48 -11.75 8.60
CA ASP A 334 -2.84 -12.27 7.28
C ASP A 334 -3.56 -13.63 7.39
N ALA A 335 -3.97 -14.19 6.24
CA ALA A 335 -4.63 -15.49 6.14
C ALA A 335 -3.76 -16.66 6.67
N ASP A 336 -2.43 -16.50 6.67
CA ASP A 336 -1.46 -17.50 7.14
C ASP A 336 -1.12 -17.32 8.64
N GLY A 337 -1.69 -16.29 9.28
CA GLY A 337 -1.50 -15.98 10.70
C GLY A 337 -0.26 -15.14 11.02
N ASN A 338 0.45 -14.61 10.02
CA ASN A 338 1.55 -13.68 10.21
C ASN A 338 1.04 -12.27 10.49
N THR A 339 1.79 -11.50 11.27
CA THR A 339 1.43 -10.09 11.54
C THR A 339 1.50 -9.27 10.24
N LEU A 340 0.46 -8.47 10.00
CA LEU A 340 0.44 -7.51 8.90
C LEU A 340 1.49 -6.42 9.16
N THR A 341 2.47 -6.30 8.25
CA THR A 341 3.55 -5.31 8.35
C THR A 341 3.23 -4.02 7.64
N THR A 342 2.29 -4.04 6.70
CA THR A 342 1.87 -2.89 5.89
C THR A 342 0.35 -2.70 5.89
N ASP A 343 -0.10 -1.50 5.53
CA ASP A 343 -1.49 -1.20 5.18
C ASP A 343 -1.78 -1.53 3.70
N GLN A 344 -2.98 -1.21 3.20
CA GLN A 344 -3.38 -1.47 1.80
C GLN A 344 -2.37 -0.91 0.78
N ARG A 345 -1.74 0.21 1.10
CA ARG A 345 -0.90 0.99 0.19
C ARG A 345 0.55 0.49 0.16
N GLY A 346 0.91 -0.38 1.11
CA GLY A 346 2.28 -0.84 1.31
C GLY A 346 3.06 -0.01 2.34
N PHE A 347 2.44 0.99 2.99
CA PHE A 347 3.09 1.73 4.07
C PHE A 347 3.04 0.96 5.38
N ARG A 348 3.94 1.26 6.32
CA ARG A 348 4.10 0.52 7.57
C ARG A 348 2.80 0.49 8.38
N ARG A 349 2.32 -0.71 8.73
CA ARG A 349 1.09 -0.88 9.50
C ARG A 349 1.23 -0.37 10.93
N VAL A 350 2.29 -0.80 11.61
CA VAL A 350 2.54 -0.38 13.00
C VAL A 350 3.31 0.93 12.96
N PHE A 351 2.59 2.05 13.00
CA PHE A 351 3.18 3.38 12.96
C PHE A 351 2.98 4.11 14.30
N GLY A 352 4.02 4.79 14.79
CA GLY A 352 4.01 5.35 16.15
C GLY A 352 3.78 4.29 17.25
N ASN A 353 2.73 4.47 18.05
CA ASN A 353 2.40 3.61 19.20
C ASN A 353 1.26 2.62 18.93
N GLY A 354 0.70 2.59 17.72
CA GLY A 354 -0.55 1.90 17.46
C GLY A 354 -0.68 1.39 16.04
N ILE A 355 -1.90 0.97 15.74
CA ILE A 355 -2.39 0.82 14.38
C ILE A 355 -3.75 1.52 14.31
N ASP A 356 -4.09 1.99 13.14
CA ASP A 356 -5.41 2.49 12.82
C ASP A 356 -6.36 1.35 12.49
N ARG A 357 -7.65 1.63 12.55
CA ARG A 357 -8.70 0.74 12.04
C ARG A 357 -8.94 1.04 10.56
N GLY A 358 -9.26 0.01 9.79
CA GLY A 358 -9.51 0.10 8.37
C GLY A 358 -8.31 -0.32 7.51
N ALA A 359 -8.47 -0.16 6.20
CA ALA A 359 -7.46 -0.49 5.19
C ALA A 359 -6.28 0.50 5.15
N PHE A 360 -6.49 1.70 5.67
CA PHE A 360 -5.54 2.80 5.64
C PHE A 360 -4.90 2.99 7.02
N GLU A 361 -3.58 3.14 7.04
CA GLU A 361 -2.82 3.52 8.23
C GLU A 361 -2.25 4.92 8.04
N LEU A 362 -2.77 5.90 8.77
CA LEU A 362 -2.27 7.26 8.73
C LEU A 362 -0.82 7.28 9.24
N GLN A 363 0.11 7.50 8.32
CA GLN A 363 1.54 7.64 8.61
C GLN A 363 1.86 9.03 9.20
N LEU A 364 0.95 9.57 10.02
CA LEU A 364 1.23 10.76 10.81
C LEU A 364 1.72 10.27 12.16
N LEU A 365 2.92 10.68 12.57
CA LEU A 365 3.25 10.56 13.99
C LEU A 365 2.16 11.36 14.71
N PRO A 366 1.78 11.02 15.94
CA PRO A 366 0.88 11.86 16.74
C PRO A 366 1.35 13.33 16.88
N ASN A 367 2.55 13.66 16.36
CA ASN A 367 3.14 14.99 16.27
C ASN A 367 3.48 15.46 14.82
N GLU A 368 3.12 14.72 13.75
CA GLU A 368 3.34 15.13 12.34
C GLU A 368 2.32 16.18 11.87
N ILE A 369 2.26 17.29 12.61
CA ILE A 369 2.00 18.58 11.98
C ILE A 369 3.13 19.56 12.32
N ALA A 370 4.23 19.07 12.88
CA ALA A 370 5.24 19.92 13.47
C ALA A 370 6.64 19.35 13.22
N ASN A 371 7.27 19.83 12.16
CA ASN A 371 8.68 19.58 11.91
C ASN A 371 9.50 19.99 13.15
N ASP A 372 10.32 19.06 13.63
CA ASP A 372 11.33 19.34 14.64
C ASP A 372 12.45 20.21 14.06
N VAL A 373 13.26 20.80 14.94
CA VAL A 373 14.47 21.50 14.54
C VAL A 373 15.68 20.89 15.23
N ALA A 374 16.74 20.61 14.46
CA ALA A 374 18.00 20.14 15.00
C ALA A 374 19.14 21.12 14.65
N SER A 375 20.04 21.34 15.59
CA SER A 375 21.26 22.12 15.36
C SER A 375 22.47 21.50 16.04
N PHE A 376 23.62 21.52 15.36
CA PHE A 376 24.86 21.00 15.89
C PHE A 376 25.74 22.12 16.45
N ASN A 377 26.05 22.07 17.75
CA ASN A 377 26.96 23.02 18.38
C ASN A 377 28.41 22.59 18.18
N THR A 378 29.12 23.24 17.25
CA THR A 378 30.52 22.93 16.91
C THR A 378 31.50 23.16 18.05
N SER A 379 31.18 23.99 19.04
CA SER A 379 32.06 24.26 20.19
C SER A 379 31.95 23.19 21.28
N THR A 380 30.78 22.61 21.49
CA THR A 380 30.53 21.59 22.53
C THR A 380 30.49 20.17 21.98
N GLY A 381 30.17 20.04 20.70
CA GLY A 381 29.91 18.79 19.98
C GLY A 381 28.51 18.23 20.24
N ILE A 382 27.62 18.98 20.90
CA ILE A 382 26.27 18.51 21.26
C ILE A 382 25.29 18.89 20.16
N TRP A 383 24.45 17.95 19.75
CA TRP A 383 23.23 18.22 19.01
C TRP A 383 22.14 18.76 19.95
N GLN A 384 21.59 19.92 19.62
CA GLN A 384 20.41 20.49 20.27
C GLN A 384 19.20 20.19 19.39
N ILE A 385 18.13 19.66 19.97
CA ILE A 385 16.92 19.28 19.27
C ILE A 385 15.75 20.03 19.92
N GLY A 386 15.05 20.84 19.14
CA GLY A 386 13.77 21.41 19.52
C GLY A 386 12.67 20.48 19.02
N LEU A 387 12.00 19.79 19.95
CA LEU A 387 10.86 18.94 19.64
C LEU A 387 9.62 19.81 19.52
N SER A 388 9.00 19.79 18.35
CA SER A 388 7.85 20.59 18.02
C SER A 388 6.57 19.94 18.55
N ASN A 389 5.64 20.77 19.03
CA ASN A 389 4.30 20.32 19.43
C ASN A 389 3.18 20.94 18.57
N GLY A 390 3.55 21.59 17.46
CA GLY A 390 2.65 22.33 16.57
C GLY A 390 2.55 23.82 16.88
N ASP A 391 2.79 24.23 18.12
CA ASP A 391 2.67 25.63 18.58
C ASP A 391 4.01 26.21 19.09
N ASP A 392 4.91 25.38 19.61
CA ASP A 392 6.21 25.75 20.20
C ASP A 392 7.22 24.58 20.12
N PHE A 393 8.49 24.86 20.46
CA PHE A 393 9.56 23.87 20.58
C PHE A 393 9.96 23.62 22.03
N SER A 394 10.17 22.35 22.38
CA SER A 394 10.76 21.95 23.65
C SER A 394 12.20 21.45 23.46
N ASP A 395 13.12 21.99 24.24
CA ASP A 395 14.55 21.70 24.11
C ASP A 395 14.93 20.34 24.71
N THR A 396 15.56 19.48 23.90
CA THR A 396 16.24 18.27 24.34
C THR A 396 17.65 18.17 23.78
N ARG A 397 18.50 17.36 24.42
CA ARG A 397 19.89 17.13 24.01
C ARG A 397 20.00 15.82 23.23
N GLY A 398 20.52 15.91 22.01
CA GLY A 398 20.89 14.78 21.18
C GLY A 398 22.29 14.22 21.51
N PRO A 399 22.87 13.42 20.59
CA PRO A 399 24.18 12.82 20.79
C PRO A 399 25.30 13.86 20.81
N ARG A 400 26.44 13.46 21.38
CA ARG A 400 27.66 14.26 21.37
C ARG A 400 28.68 13.69 20.38
N TRP A 401 29.07 14.49 19.41
CA TRP A 401 30.13 14.17 18.44
C TRP A 401 31.43 14.94 18.74
N SER A 402 32.52 14.49 18.12
CA SER A 402 33.85 15.07 18.33
C SER A 402 33.93 16.51 17.84
N THR A 403 34.57 17.39 18.60
CA THR A 403 34.87 18.78 18.20
C THR A 403 36.23 18.92 17.51
N ALA A 404 36.98 17.82 17.34
CA ALA A 404 38.30 17.81 16.73
C ALA A 404 38.27 17.73 15.19
N VAL A 405 37.09 17.75 14.58
CA VAL A 405 36.84 17.63 13.13
C VAL A 405 35.78 18.62 12.70
N THR A 406 35.80 19.00 11.43
CA THR A 406 34.78 19.85 10.81
C THR A 406 33.66 18.97 10.29
N TRP A 407 32.48 19.12 10.88
CA TRP A 407 31.28 18.43 10.46
C TRP A 407 30.53 19.24 9.40
N GLU A 408 30.10 18.55 8.36
CA GLU A 408 28.98 18.94 7.53
C GLU A 408 27.79 18.07 7.93
N THR A 409 26.69 18.69 8.32
CA THR A 409 25.59 18.03 9.01
C THR A 409 24.29 18.10 8.21
N PHE A 410 23.52 17.03 8.29
CA PHE A 410 22.24 16.87 7.63
C PHE A 410 21.27 16.12 8.55
N THR A 411 20.03 16.00 8.09
CA THR A 411 18.96 15.25 8.73
C THR A 411 18.20 14.47 7.66
N GLY A 412 17.77 13.25 7.98
CA GLY A 412 16.98 12.41 7.08
C GLY A 412 16.68 11.05 7.72
N ASP A 413 15.63 10.36 7.28
CA ASP A 413 15.28 9.00 7.71
C ASP A 413 16.05 7.97 6.88
N VAL A 414 17.21 7.52 7.37
CA VAL A 414 18.05 6.61 6.57
C VAL A 414 17.63 5.15 6.70
N ASN A 415 16.69 4.82 7.58
CA ASN A 415 16.29 3.45 7.87
C ASN A 415 14.81 3.15 7.55
N HIS A 416 14.04 4.16 7.14
CA HIS A 416 12.63 4.12 6.81
C HIS A 416 11.78 3.66 8.01
N ASP A 417 12.10 4.15 9.21
CA ASP A 417 11.30 3.90 10.41
C ASP A 417 10.32 5.03 10.73
N GLY A 418 10.30 6.09 9.92
CA GLY A 418 9.46 7.27 10.06
C GLY A 418 10.04 8.33 11.00
N LEU A 419 11.28 8.16 11.49
CA LEU A 419 11.94 9.11 12.36
C LEU A 419 13.14 9.73 11.65
N THR A 420 13.26 11.07 11.74
CA THR A 420 14.44 11.77 11.23
C THR A 420 15.69 11.41 12.04
N ASP A 421 16.73 10.97 11.35
CA ASP A 421 18.06 10.71 11.90
C ASP A 421 18.99 11.91 11.76
N LEU A 422 20.09 11.91 12.54
CA LEU A 422 21.13 12.93 12.46
C LEU A 422 22.32 12.40 11.67
N ILE A 423 22.68 13.10 10.60
CA ILE A 423 23.72 12.66 9.66
C ILE A 423 24.88 13.66 9.68
N GLY A 424 26.11 13.17 9.64
CA GLY A 424 27.31 14.00 9.65
C GLY A 424 28.45 13.45 8.83
N ARG A 425 29.06 14.31 8.01
CA ARG A 425 30.31 14.03 7.29
C ARG A 425 31.47 14.79 7.92
N GLN A 426 32.56 14.07 8.19
CA GLN A 426 33.84 14.66 8.60
C GLN A 426 34.60 15.11 7.34
N ARG A 427 34.81 16.42 7.15
CA ARG A 427 35.42 16.96 5.92
C ARG A 427 36.89 16.56 5.75
N GLU A 428 37.63 16.41 6.85
CA GLU A 428 39.07 16.13 6.84
C GLU A 428 39.41 14.71 6.43
N ASN A 429 38.55 13.73 6.73
CA ASN A 429 38.82 12.31 6.46
C ASN A 429 37.74 11.62 5.63
N GLY A 430 36.60 12.28 5.39
CA GLY A 430 35.49 11.79 4.56
C GLY A 430 34.58 10.76 5.25
N ASN A 431 34.73 10.50 6.55
CA ASN A 431 33.86 9.57 7.27
C ASN A 431 32.44 10.13 7.44
N TRP A 432 31.46 9.32 7.09
CA TRP A 432 30.05 9.53 7.37
C TRP A 432 29.65 8.81 8.66
N TRP A 433 28.97 9.54 9.52
CA TRP A 433 28.37 9.08 10.76
C TRP A 433 26.88 9.37 10.73
N VAL A 434 26.11 8.43 11.25
CA VAL A 434 24.67 8.58 11.45
C VAL A 434 24.37 8.25 12.90
N ALA A 435 23.56 9.10 13.54
CA ALA A 435 22.94 8.80 14.80
C ALA A 435 21.47 8.47 14.55
N VAL A 436 21.15 7.16 14.59
CA VAL A 436 19.83 6.63 14.32
C VAL A 436 18.92 6.90 15.52
N ASN A 437 17.81 7.59 15.29
CA ASN A 437 16.80 7.89 16.28
C ASN A 437 16.12 6.59 16.74
N GLN A 438 15.85 6.45 18.03
CA GLN A 438 15.20 5.26 18.60
C GLN A 438 13.75 5.54 19.03
N GLY A 439 13.22 6.73 18.75
CA GLY A 439 11.85 7.14 19.09
C GLY A 439 11.58 7.38 20.57
N ASN A 440 12.58 7.19 21.43
CA ASN A 440 12.49 7.34 22.89
C ASN A 440 13.42 8.43 23.45
N GLY A 441 13.84 9.37 22.60
CA GLY A 441 14.79 10.42 22.94
C GLY A 441 16.26 9.95 23.01
N THR A 442 16.57 8.73 22.58
CA THR A 442 17.94 8.22 22.49
C THR A 442 18.36 7.98 21.04
N PHE A 443 19.68 7.97 20.80
CA PHE A 443 20.26 7.80 19.47
C PHE A 443 21.37 6.75 19.48
N GLN A 444 21.43 5.92 18.43
CA GLN A 444 22.55 5.01 18.18
C GLN A 444 23.47 5.58 17.10
N THR A 445 24.68 6.01 17.52
CA THR A 445 25.67 6.59 16.61
C THR A 445 26.62 5.53 16.05
N GLN A 446 26.73 5.44 14.72
CA GLN A 446 27.65 4.54 14.04
C GLN A 446 28.18 5.15 12.72
N SER A 447 29.30 4.63 12.22
CA SER A 447 29.86 5.05 10.94
C SER A 447 29.23 4.24 9.80
N PHE A 448 28.73 4.94 8.78
CA PHE A 448 28.00 4.32 7.66
C PHE A 448 28.86 4.12 6.42
N LEU A 449 29.79 5.04 6.14
CA LEU A 449 30.62 5.01 4.93
C LEU A 449 31.82 5.94 5.09
N LYS A 450 32.79 5.82 4.17
CA LYS A 450 33.86 6.79 4.01
C LYS A 450 33.98 7.21 2.54
N TRP A 451 33.79 8.49 2.28
CA TRP A 451 34.17 9.13 1.03
C TRP A 451 35.62 9.61 1.06
N ALA A 452 36.13 10.03 -0.10
CA ALA A 452 37.40 10.74 -0.15
C ALA A 452 37.30 12.06 0.64
N PRO A 453 38.36 12.48 1.36
CA PRO A 453 38.36 13.74 2.11
C PRO A 453 38.29 14.95 1.17
N ASP A 454 37.81 16.08 1.69
CA ASP A 454 37.59 17.29 0.88
C ASP A 454 38.90 17.81 0.26
N ALA A 455 40.02 17.71 0.99
CA ALA A 455 41.33 18.08 0.47
C ALA A 455 41.75 17.30 -0.80
N ALA A 456 41.15 16.13 -1.05
CA ALA A 456 41.42 15.30 -2.23
C ALA A 456 40.31 15.40 -3.30
N ALA A 457 39.06 15.52 -2.89
CA ALA A 457 37.91 15.38 -3.79
C ALA A 457 37.13 16.67 -4.04
N ASN A 458 37.25 17.68 -3.17
CA ASN A 458 36.51 18.95 -3.28
C ASN A 458 35.02 18.72 -3.57
N TRP A 459 34.33 18.04 -2.65
CA TRP A 459 32.92 17.74 -2.79
C TRP A 459 32.06 19.01 -2.78
N GLN A 460 31.03 19.02 -3.62
CA GLN A 460 30.11 20.14 -3.82
C GLN A 460 28.68 19.62 -3.90
N ASN A 461 27.71 20.45 -3.51
CA ASN A 461 26.28 20.16 -3.58
C ASN A 461 25.93 18.82 -2.92
N VAL A 462 26.38 18.66 -1.67
CA VAL A 462 26.04 17.48 -0.87
C VAL A 462 24.65 17.69 -0.29
N GLN A 463 23.72 16.80 -0.58
CA GLN A 463 22.29 16.91 -0.25
C GLN A 463 21.74 15.56 0.20
N VAL A 464 20.65 15.60 0.97
CA VAL A 464 19.83 14.43 1.32
C VAL A 464 18.75 14.27 0.25
N ALA A 465 18.48 13.04 -0.17
CA ALA A 465 17.48 12.71 -1.19
C ALA A 465 17.15 11.21 -1.14
N ASP A 466 15.91 10.80 -1.39
CA ASP A 466 15.56 9.39 -1.63
C ASP A 466 15.80 9.04 -3.11
N VAL A 467 17.05 8.77 -3.48
CA VAL A 467 17.46 8.69 -4.89
C VAL A 467 16.84 7.47 -5.59
N ASN A 468 16.48 6.43 -4.85
CA ASN A 468 16.03 5.16 -5.41
C ASN A 468 14.56 4.80 -5.07
N GLY A 469 13.84 5.71 -4.41
CA GLY A 469 12.43 5.59 -4.10
C GLY A 469 12.11 4.44 -3.14
N ASP A 470 13.06 4.04 -2.30
CA ASP A 470 12.87 2.95 -1.33
C ASP A 470 12.37 3.44 0.05
N GLY A 471 12.12 4.75 0.14
CA GLY A 471 11.67 5.46 1.33
C GLY A 471 12.76 5.72 2.35
N ARG A 472 14.04 5.41 2.04
CA ARG A 472 15.18 5.80 2.86
C ARG A 472 15.88 7.00 2.24
N ASP A 473 16.22 7.94 3.10
CA ASP A 473 17.07 9.06 2.72
C ASP A 473 18.50 8.59 2.41
N ASP A 474 18.95 8.89 1.21
CA ASP A 474 20.31 8.76 0.74
C ASP A 474 21.06 10.10 0.84
N ILE A 475 22.36 10.07 0.52
CA ILE A 475 23.13 11.28 0.27
C ILE A 475 23.60 11.32 -1.18
N ILE A 476 23.41 12.46 -1.84
CA ILE A 476 24.03 12.76 -3.13
C ILE A 476 25.12 13.80 -2.97
N GLY A 477 26.13 13.77 -3.84
CA GLY A 477 27.17 14.79 -3.88
C GLY A 477 27.98 14.76 -5.16
N MET A 478 28.55 15.91 -5.52
CA MET A 478 29.33 16.07 -6.75
C MET A 478 30.82 16.28 -6.47
N THR A 479 31.68 15.58 -7.21
CA THR A 479 33.14 15.81 -7.24
C THR A 479 33.65 15.78 -8.67
N ASN A 480 34.37 16.83 -9.10
CA ASN A 480 34.93 16.94 -10.44
C ASN A 480 33.90 16.70 -11.58
N GLY A 481 32.67 17.19 -11.39
CA GLY A 481 31.54 17.00 -12.30
C GLY A 481 30.88 15.61 -12.25
N ASN A 482 31.35 14.71 -11.38
CA ASN A 482 30.76 13.39 -11.19
C ASN A 482 29.83 13.40 -9.99
N TRP A 483 28.62 12.91 -10.18
CA TRP A 483 27.66 12.64 -9.12
C TRP A 483 27.87 11.27 -8.52
N TRP A 484 27.84 11.24 -7.20
CA TRP A 484 27.92 10.04 -6.39
C TRP A 484 26.77 10.02 -5.40
N GLY A 485 26.20 8.84 -5.20
CA GLY A 485 25.24 8.52 -4.17
C GLY A 485 25.91 7.72 -3.07
N ALA A 486 25.57 8.00 -1.83
CA ALA A 486 25.78 7.12 -0.69
C ALA A 486 24.39 6.57 -0.35
N ILE A 487 24.05 5.47 -1.03
CA ILE A 487 22.71 4.87 -1.02
C ILE A 487 22.53 4.07 0.27
N SER A 488 21.49 4.38 1.03
CA SER A 488 21.18 3.70 2.27
C SER A 488 20.68 2.29 2.03
N ASN A 489 20.95 1.41 2.98
CA ASN A 489 20.28 0.12 3.11
C ASN A 489 19.68 -0.07 4.51
N GLY A 490 19.49 1.03 5.23
CA GLY A 490 19.02 1.07 6.61
C GLY A 490 20.08 0.83 7.69
N THR A 491 21.28 0.38 7.33
CA THR A 491 22.36 0.13 8.32
C THR A 491 23.72 0.71 7.95
N ARG A 492 23.93 1.04 6.67
CA ARG A 492 25.14 1.67 6.14
C ARG A 492 24.80 2.36 4.82
N PHE A 493 25.71 3.20 4.33
CA PHE A 493 25.64 3.70 2.96
C PHE A 493 26.49 2.87 2.01
N VAL A 494 26.00 2.70 0.79
CA VAL A 494 26.67 2.04 -0.34
C VAL A 494 27.04 3.09 -1.37
N ASN A 495 28.32 3.21 -1.66
CA ASN A 495 28.81 4.21 -2.61
C ASN A 495 28.45 3.82 -4.06
N GLN A 496 27.72 4.68 -4.76
CA GLN A 496 27.24 4.48 -6.13
C GLN A 496 27.64 5.66 -7.02
N TYR A 497 28.12 5.36 -8.22
CA TYR A 497 28.35 6.38 -9.23
C TYR A 497 27.04 6.69 -9.95
N LEU A 498 26.58 7.94 -9.90
CA LEU A 498 25.28 8.34 -10.46
C LEU A 498 25.41 9.01 -11.82
N GLY A 499 26.60 9.44 -12.24
CA GLY A 499 26.83 9.94 -13.58
C GLY A 499 27.72 11.17 -13.63
N LYS A 500 27.91 11.72 -14.82
CA LYS A 500 28.72 12.92 -15.03
C LYS A 500 27.87 14.06 -15.56
N TRP A 501 27.82 15.15 -14.80
CA TRP A 501 27.21 16.38 -15.22
C TRP A 501 28.16 17.12 -16.17
N GLN A 502 27.60 17.74 -17.22
CA GLN A 502 28.36 18.59 -18.12
C GLN A 502 28.97 19.79 -17.37
N ALA A 503 30.22 20.14 -17.70
CA ALA A 503 30.89 21.28 -17.07
C ALA A 503 30.23 22.60 -17.50
N ALA A 504 29.55 23.26 -16.57
CA ALA A 504 29.00 24.61 -16.77
C ALA A 504 28.93 25.38 -15.44
N GLY A 505 28.64 26.69 -15.52
CA GLY A 505 28.41 27.55 -14.36
C GLY A 505 27.03 27.34 -13.74
N TRP A 506 26.74 26.11 -13.31
CA TRP A 506 25.47 25.74 -12.69
C TRP A 506 25.25 26.48 -11.38
N GLN A 507 24.01 26.87 -11.16
CA GLN A 507 23.47 27.41 -9.92
C GLN A 507 22.20 26.63 -9.58
N ALA A 508 21.67 26.86 -8.37
CA ALA A 508 20.40 26.26 -7.95
C ALA A 508 20.39 24.73 -8.12
N ILE A 509 21.44 24.06 -7.66
CA ILE A 509 21.46 22.59 -7.67
C ILE A 509 20.56 22.10 -6.54
N LEU A 510 19.52 21.39 -6.92
CA LEU A 510 18.43 20.95 -6.06
C LEU A 510 18.15 19.47 -6.33
N SER A 511 17.48 18.83 -5.37
CA SER A 511 16.97 17.46 -5.48
C SER A 511 15.48 17.40 -5.21
N GLY A 512 14.84 16.37 -5.75
CA GLY A 512 13.43 16.03 -5.55
C GLY A 512 12.87 15.25 -6.73
N ASP A 513 11.77 14.52 -6.53
CA ASP A 513 11.06 13.81 -7.60
C ASP A 513 10.46 14.79 -8.62
N LEU A 514 11.14 14.93 -9.76
CA LEU A 514 10.74 15.87 -10.80
C LEU A 514 9.67 15.27 -11.73
N ASN A 515 9.50 13.94 -11.71
CA ASN A 515 8.79 13.23 -12.76
C ASN A 515 7.63 12.34 -12.26
N GLY A 516 7.46 12.22 -10.94
CA GLY A 516 6.39 11.49 -10.28
C GLY A 516 6.61 9.98 -10.23
N ASP A 517 7.85 9.51 -10.37
CA ASP A 517 8.18 8.08 -10.32
C ASP A 517 8.58 7.59 -8.92
N GLY A 518 8.58 8.49 -7.93
CA GLY A 518 8.94 8.21 -6.54
C GLY A 518 10.43 8.20 -6.27
N ASN A 519 11.30 8.45 -7.25
CA ASN A 519 12.74 8.62 -7.03
C ASN A 519 13.11 10.11 -7.04
N ASP A 520 14.02 10.52 -6.16
CA ASP A 520 14.56 11.87 -6.21
C ASP A 520 15.55 12.05 -7.37
N ASP A 521 15.25 13.07 -8.18
CA ASP A 521 16.09 13.52 -9.27
C ASP A 521 17.02 14.64 -8.82
N VAL A 522 17.98 15.01 -9.67
CA VAL A 522 18.79 16.22 -9.49
C VAL A 522 18.54 17.21 -10.61
N PHE A 523 18.49 18.50 -10.31
CA PHE A 523 18.36 19.51 -11.36
C PHE A 523 19.11 20.79 -11.01
N GLY A 524 19.47 21.53 -12.05
CA GLY A 524 20.29 22.74 -11.91
C GLY A 524 20.03 23.75 -13.01
N PHE A 525 20.17 25.01 -12.65
CA PHE A 525 19.94 26.16 -13.50
C PHE A 525 21.25 26.74 -14.02
N ARG A 526 21.28 27.18 -15.28
CA ARG A 526 22.42 27.85 -15.88
C ARG A 526 22.06 29.30 -16.21
N PRO A 527 22.47 30.28 -15.38
CA PRO A 527 22.07 31.68 -15.57
C PRO A 527 22.49 32.27 -16.92
N ALA A 528 23.65 31.85 -17.45
CA ALA A 528 24.18 32.38 -18.71
C ALA A 528 23.28 32.08 -19.93
N THR A 529 22.48 31.02 -19.86
CA THR A 529 21.63 30.56 -20.97
C THR A 529 20.16 30.45 -20.58
N GLY A 530 19.83 30.51 -19.30
CA GLY A 530 18.49 30.26 -18.77
C GLY A 530 18.11 28.78 -18.73
N GLU A 531 19.02 27.87 -19.08
CA GLU A 531 18.71 26.44 -19.21
C GLU A 531 18.54 25.78 -17.84
N TRP A 532 17.49 24.98 -17.70
CA TRP A 532 17.32 23.99 -16.63
C TRP A 532 17.66 22.61 -17.15
N TYR A 533 18.56 21.91 -16.46
CA TYR A 533 18.86 20.51 -16.73
C TYR A 533 18.44 19.66 -15.55
N ALA A 534 17.89 18.49 -15.83
CA ALA A 534 17.61 17.46 -14.85
C ALA A 534 18.41 16.20 -15.17
N GLY A 535 18.94 15.55 -14.14
CA GLY A 535 19.41 14.18 -14.16
C GLY A 535 18.35 13.30 -13.56
N LEU A 536 17.54 12.66 -14.41
CA LEU A 536 16.48 11.77 -13.95
C LEU A 536 17.04 10.43 -13.51
N TYR A 537 16.69 9.92 -12.34
CA TYR A 537 17.16 8.61 -11.91
C TYR A 537 16.51 7.51 -12.76
N THR A 538 17.29 6.50 -13.13
CA THR A 538 16.84 5.41 -14.03
C THR A 538 17.07 4.02 -13.41
N GLY A 539 17.05 3.94 -12.07
CA GLY A 539 17.30 2.72 -11.31
C GLY A 539 18.78 2.38 -11.10
N SER A 540 19.71 3.10 -11.72
CA SER A 540 21.16 2.90 -11.48
C SER A 540 22.02 4.15 -11.66
N ARG A 541 21.54 5.14 -12.41
CA ARG A 541 22.27 6.38 -12.73
C ARG A 541 21.30 7.45 -13.19
N PHE A 542 21.76 8.69 -13.17
CA PHE A 542 21.06 9.82 -13.76
C PHE A 542 21.18 9.84 -15.28
N SER A 543 20.06 10.13 -15.93
CA SER A 543 19.95 10.48 -17.34
C SER A 543 19.77 12.00 -17.47
N PHE A 544 20.85 12.69 -17.85
CA PHE A 544 20.84 14.15 -17.94
C PHE A 544 20.17 14.65 -19.23
N ARG A 545 19.21 15.58 -19.10
CA ARG A 545 18.55 16.25 -20.23
C ARG A 545 18.20 17.70 -19.90
N LEU A 546 18.12 18.52 -20.94
CA LEU A 546 17.47 19.82 -20.86
C LEU A 546 15.99 19.60 -20.59
N VAL A 547 15.43 20.28 -19.59
CA VAL A 547 14.00 20.19 -19.25
C VAL A 547 13.24 21.46 -19.58
N GLU A 548 13.86 22.63 -19.45
CA GLU A 548 13.21 23.93 -19.63
C GLU A 548 14.26 25.00 -19.95
N THR A 549 13.86 26.13 -20.51
CA THR A 549 14.72 27.33 -20.62
C THR A 549 13.94 28.57 -20.20
N TRP A 550 14.46 29.28 -19.19
CA TRP A 550 13.94 30.55 -18.72
C TRP A 550 14.61 31.73 -19.40
N GLU A 551 14.05 32.92 -19.23
CA GLU A 551 14.64 34.13 -19.80
C GLU A 551 16.01 34.42 -19.18
N SER A 552 17.06 34.40 -20.01
CA SER A 552 18.45 34.59 -19.58
C SER A 552 18.81 36.05 -19.28
N SER A 553 17.94 37.00 -19.62
CA SER A 553 18.11 38.43 -19.32
C SER A 553 17.76 38.75 -17.85
N VAL A 554 17.06 37.83 -17.17
CA VAL A 554 16.56 37.98 -15.81
C VAL A 554 17.55 37.35 -14.81
N ALA A 555 17.81 38.08 -13.72
CA ALA A 555 18.62 37.59 -12.61
C ALA A 555 17.76 36.81 -11.61
N TRP A 556 17.63 35.50 -11.83
CA TRP A 556 16.89 34.60 -10.95
C TRP A 556 17.64 34.30 -9.64
N SER A 557 16.92 34.19 -8.52
CA SER A 557 17.44 33.87 -7.19
C SER A 557 16.36 33.23 -6.31
N ASN A 558 16.74 32.68 -5.15
CA ASN A 558 15.84 32.01 -4.18
C ASN A 558 15.08 30.81 -4.76
N PHE A 559 15.79 29.94 -5.46
CA PHE A 559 15.24 28.68 -5.98
C PHE A 559 14.86 27.75 -4.83
N GLN A 560 13.68 27.13 -4.92
CA GLN A 560 13.13 26.22 -3.93
C GLN A 560 12.53 25.00 -4.64
N THR A 561 12.52 23.88 -3.92
CA THR A 561 11.75 22.67 -4.24
C THR A 561 10.73 22.46 -3.12
N GLY A 562 9.63 21.77 -3.40
CA GLY A 562 8.59 21.52 -2.41
C GLY A 562 7.51 20.60 -2.93
#